data_AF-A0A3P7ICE0-F1
#
_entry.id   AF-A0A3P7ICE0-F1
#
_cell.length_a   1.000
_cell.length_b   1.000
_cell.length_c   1.000
_cell.angle_alpha   90.00
_cell.angle_beta   90.00
_cell.angle_gamma   90.00
#
_symmetry.space_group_name_H-M   'P 1'
#
loop_
_entity.id
_entity.type
_entity.pdbx_description
1 polymer ?
#
loop_
_entity_poly.entity_id
_entity_poly.type
_entity_poly.pdbx_seq_one_letter_code
_entity_poly.pdbx_strand_id
1 'polypeptide(L)'
;ALDSDDEEIESSEDEKDDDTDGDGVSEEDEEAEKNGGVAALRAPSINIKSLSKRLCESEERFTKFRDATLTKWDERTKLISSRRVKNASSDFSAFEKENIVTQIEKMCSDKSRILKRSRTKKSDIERIGGNVEAEEDEEIYDDDDFYQVLLKELIDKKTSNTHDPVAMTRYLPIPKLVNFHPAMPEMVEWSHESRNELFKSLFS
;
A
#
# COMPACT_ATOMS: atom_id res chain seq x y z
N ALA A 1 30.99 -28.86 -7.21
CA ALA A 1 31.35 -27.64 -6.47
C ALA A 1 30.10 -26.78 -6.45
N LEU A 2 29.45 -26.72 -5.28
CA LEU A 2 28.29 -25.87 -5.02
C LEU A 2 28.84 -24.61 -4.38
N ASP A 3 28.65 -23.48 -5.04
CA ASP A 3 29.01 -22.15 -4.52
C ASP A 3 27.74 -21.58 -3.89
N SER A 4 27.73 -21.51 -2.56
CA SER A 4 26.66 -20.92 -1.75
C SER A 4 27.32 -19.77 -1.00
N ASP A 5 27.27 -18.60 -1.62
CA ASP A 5 27.74 -17.34 -1.05
C ASP A 5 26.62 -16.80 -0.14
N ASP A 6 26.69 -17.19 1.13
CA ASP A 6 25.82 -16.73 2.21
C ASP A 6 26.53 -15.55 2.89
N GLU A 7 26.34 -14.35 2.35
CA GLU A 7 26.88 -13.13 2.96
C GLU A 7 25.99 -12.72 4.14
N GLU A 8 26.42 -13.13 5.33
CA GLU A 8 25.96 -12.58 6.60
C GLU A 8 26.24 -11.07 6.66
N ILE A 9 25.19 -10.28 6.88
CA ILE A 9 25.33 -8.83 7.13
C ILE A 9 25.73 -8.61 8.60
N GLU A 10 26.93 -8.10 8.82
CA GLU A 10 27.44 -7.70 10.14
C GLU A 10 26.77 -6.39 10.57
N SER A 11 26.02 -6.41 11.67
CA SER A 11 25.35 -5.24 12.24
C SER A 11 26.35 -4.37 12.99
N SER A 12 26.80 -3.26 12.40
CA SER A 12 27.67 -2.28 13.05
C SER A 12 26.86 -1.33 13.94
N GLU A 13 26.88 -1.57 15.24
CA GLU A 13 26.53 -0.61 16.29
C GLU A 13 27.76 0.30 16.55
N ASP A 14 27.69 1.59 16.21
CA ASP A 14 28.48 2.64 16.87
C ASP A 14 27.91 4.02 16.48
N GLU A 15 27.18 4.65 17.40
CA GLU A 15 27.04 6.12 17.42
C GLU A 15 27.22 6.52 18.89
N LYS A 16 28.35 7.17 19.16
CA LYS A 16 28.69 7.78 20.43
C LYS A 16 27.99 9.12 20.50
N ASP A 17 27.12 9.28 21.49
CA ASP A 17 26.60 10.59 21.89
C ASP A 17 27.75 11.44 22.45
N ASP A 18 28.18 12.43 21.68
CA ASP A 18 29.06 13.52 22.11
C ASP A 18 28.21 14.67 22.65
N ASP A 19 27.99 14.65 23.97
CA ASP A 19 27.41 15.76 24.73
C ASP A 19 28.44 16.90 24.79
N THR A 20 28.36 17.86 23.86
CA THR A 20 29.02 19.15 24.01
C THR A 20 28.13 20.28 23.50
N ASP A 21 27.52 21.02 24.43
CA ASP A 21 27.29 22.46 24.27
C ASP A 21 27.19 23.10 25.66
N GLY A 22 28.35 23.45 26.19
CA GLY A 22 28.50 24.36 27.30
C GLY A 22 28.42 25.81 26.79
N ASP A 23 27.28 26.47 27.02
CA ASP A 23 27.19 27.92 26.92
C ASP A 23 27.47 28.52 28.30
N GLY A 24 28.69 29.01 28.45
CA GLY A 24 29.14 29.75 29.61
C GLY A 24 28.69 31.19 29.52
N VAL A 25 27.79 31.60 30.42
CA VAL A 25 27.58 33.01 30.77
C VAL A 25 28.02 33.19 32.21
N SER A 26 29.15 33.86 32.36
CA SER A 26 29.68 34.43 33.59
C SER A 26 28.81 35.61 34.03
N GLU A 27 28.44 35.67 35.31
CA GLU A 27 28.11 36.92 36.01
C GLU A 27 28.34 36.69 37.52
N GLU A 28 29.26 37.46 38.11
CA GLU A 28 29.58 37.51 39.54
C GLU A 28 28.62 38.48 40.26
N ASP A 29 28.28 38.13 41.52
CA ASP A 29 27.82 38.98 42.65
C ASP A 29 26.47 39.74 42.54
N GLU A 30 25.52 39.78 43.51
CA GLU A 30 25.47 39.51 44.96
C GLU A 30 24.06 39.05 45.45
N GLU A 31 24.05 38.29 46.56
CA GLU A 31 23.14 38.29 47.73
C GLU A 31 21.58 38.18 47.64
N ALA A 32 21.12 37.03 48.17
CA ALA A 32 20.11 36.87 49.23
C ALA A 32 18.58 36.75 48.98
N GLU A 33 18.05 35.79 49.75
CA GLU A 33 16.67 35.59 50.27
C GLU A 33 15.69 34.69 49.48
N LYS A 34 15.29 33.63 50.19
CA LYS A 34 14.40 32.54 49.81
C LYS A 34 12.96 33.04 49.65
N ASN A 35 12.27 32.60 48.60
CA ASN A 35 10.86 32.24 48.75
C ASN A 35 10.43 31.19 47.73
N GLY A 36 9.91 30.08 48.26
CA GLY A 36 9.41 28.96 47.49
C GLY A 36 8.16 29.34 46.71
N GLY A 37 8.25 29.25 45.39
CA GLY A 37 7.11 29.17 44.49
C GLY A 37 7.47 28.18 43.40
N VAL A 38 6.82 27.01 43.40
CA VAL A 38 6.95 26.01 42.34
C VAL A 38 6.33 26.60 41.07
N ALA A 39 7.14 27.35 40.32
CA ALA A 39 6.78 27.81 38.99
C ALA A 39 6.74 26.56 38.11
N ALA A 40 5.52 26.10 37.80
CA ALA A 40 5.29 25.12 36.77
C ALA A 40 6.10 25.53 35.53
N LEU A 41 7.01 24.65 35.09
CA LEU A 41 7.76 24.77 33.85
C LEU A 41 6.75 24.95 32.72
N ARG A 42 6.44 26.19 32.40
CA ARG A 42 5.49 26.53 31.35
C ARG A 42 6.25 26.23 30.06
N ALA A 43 5.95 25.07 29.47
CA ALA A 43 6.51 24.67 28.19
C ALA A 43 6.44 25.89 27.25
N PRO A 44 7.57 26.29 26.64
CA PRO A 44 7.61 27.48 25.82
C PRO A 44 6.54 27.33 24.74
N SER A 45 5.56 28.24 24.74
CA SER A 45 4.47 28.21 23.78
C SER A 45 5.07 28.35 22.39
N ILE A 46 5.12 27.25 21.64
CA ILE A 46 5.73 27.22 20.33
C ILE A 46 4.87 28.12 19.45
N ASN A 47 5.45 29.25 19.00
CA ASN A 47 4.74 30.17 18.14
C ASN A 47 4.40 29.43 16.83
N ILE A 48 3.11 29.34 16.50
CA ILE A 48 2.62 28.64 15.29
C ILE A 48 3.37 29.10 14.03
N LYS A 49 3.69 30.40 13.92
CA LYS A 49 4.42 30.94 12.76
C LYS A 49 5.86 30.43 12.69
N SER A 50 6.55 30.31 13.84
CA SER A 50 7.92 29.79 13.86
C SER A 50 7.96 28.29 13.60
N LEU A 51 6.93 27.55 14.05
CA LEU A 51 6.75 26.14 13.71
C LEU A 51 6.53 25.95 12.20
N SER A 52 5.59 26.70 11.60
CA SER A 52 5.34 26.64 10.16
C SER A 52 6.58 26.97 9.34
N LYS A 53 7.33 28.00 9.74
CA LYS A 53 8.61 28.36 9.09
C LYS A 53 9.61 27.20 9.13
N ARG A 54 9.78 26.57 10.30
CA ARG A 54 10.71 25.45 10.48
C ARG A 54 10.31 24.23 9.64
N LEU A 55 9.00 23.96 9.52
CA LEU A 55 8.48 22.90 8.66
C LEU A 55 8.80 23.18 7.19
N CYS A 56 8.55 24.39 6.69
CA CYS A 56 8.90 24.77 5.32
C CYS A 56 10.40 24.65 5.04
N GLU A 57 11.26 25.11 5.96
CA GLU A 57 12.72 24.98 5.83
C GLU A 57 13.16 23.50 5.79
N SER A 58 12.52 22.64 6.59
CA SER A 58 12.80 21.19 6.56
C SER A 58 12.36 20.54 5.24
N GLU A 59 11.20 20.95 4.72
CA GLU A 59 10.66 20.44 3.46
C GLU A 59 11.53 20.87 2.27
N GLU A 60 12.00 22.11 2.26
CA GLU A 60 12.90 22.62 1.23
C GLU A 60 14.23 21.86 1.22
N ARG A 61 14.80 21.58 2.41
CA ARG A 61 16.02 20.76 2.53
C ARG A 61 15.80 19.34 2.00
N PHE A 62 14.61 18.76 2.23
CA PHE A 62 14.28 17.40 1.83
C PHE A 62 13.90 17.27 0.35
N THR A 63 13.43 18.35 -0.28
CA THR A 63 12.89 18.35 -1.66
C THR A 63 13.85 17.71 -2.66
N LYS A 64 15.14 18.10 -2.64
CA LYS A 64 16.15 17.54 -3.55
C LYS A 64 16.32 16.03 -3.39
N PHE A 65 16.35 15.56 -2.15
CA PHE A 65 16.48 14.13 -1.86
C PHE A 65 15.24 13.35 -2.29
N ARG A 66 14.05 13.88 -1.99
CA ARG A 66 12.76 13.31 -2.42
C ARG A 66 12.72 13.16 -3.94
N ASP A 67 12.99 14.23 -4.67
CA ASP A 67 12.86 14.26 -6.13
C ASP A 67 13.88 13.34 -6.81
N ALA A 68 15.12 13.30 -6.30
CA ALA A 68 16.14 12.35 -6.76
C ALA A 68 15.73 10.90 -6.48
N THR A 69 15.16 10.63 -5.32
CA THR A 69 14.69 9.28 -4.94
C THR A 69 13.51 8.84 -5.82
N LEU A 70 12.54 9.71 -6.06
CA LEU A 70 11.40 9.44 -6.94
C LEU A 70 11.87 9.14 -8.37
N THR A 71 12.78 9.96 -8.91
CA THR A 71 13.34 9.76 -10.25
C THR A 71 14.09 8.42 -10.35
N LYS A 72 14.93 8.10 -9.37
CA LYS A 72 15.66 6.82 -9.30
C LYS A 72 14.73 5.61 -9.34
N TRP A 73 13.64 5.64 -8.59
CA TRP A 73 12.70 4.52 -8.53
C TRP A 73 11.78 4.45 -9.75
N ASP A 74 11.39 5.59 -10.31
CA ASP A 74 10.67 5.65 -11.58
C ASP A 74 11.51 5.02 -12.71
N GLU A 75 12.79 5.39 -12.85
CA GLU A 75 13.69 4.78 -13.84
C GLU A 75 13.82 3.27 -13.64
N ARG A 76 14.02 2.82 -12.40
CA ARG A 76 14.18 1.39 -12.08
C ARG A 76 12.92 0.59 -12.37
N THR A 77 11.74 1.13 -12.07
CA THR A 77 10.45 0.47 -12.30
C THR A 77 10.01 0.56 -13.77
N LYS A 78 10.31 1.65 -14.48
CA LYS A 78 10.12 1.80 -15.92
C LYS A 78 10.85 0.72 -16.73
N LEU A 79 12.06 0.33 -16.35
CA LEU A 79 12.79 -0.76 -17.01
C LEU A 79 12.12 -2.13 -16.80
N ILE A 80 11.45 -2.32 -15.66
CA ILE A 80 10.66 -3.54 -15.40
C ILE A 80 9.36 -3.51 -16.22
N SER A 81 8.68 -2.37 -16.29
CA SER A 81 7.49 -2.19 -17.14
C SER A 81 7.78 -2.24 -18.63
N SER A 82 8.95 -1.77 -19.09
CA SER A 82 9.35 -1.80 -20.51
C SER A 82 9.60 -3.22 -21.04
N ARG A 83 9.82 -4.20 -20.16
CA ARG A 83 9.86 -5.63 -20.52
C ARG A 83 8.45 -6.24 -20.70
N ARG A 84 7.37 -5.50 -20.45
CA ARG A 84 6.00 -5.92 -20.74
C ARG A 84 5.67 -5.65 -22.21
N VAL A 85 4.96 -6.58 -22.85
CA VAL A 85 4.47 -6.42 -24.22
C VAL A 85 3.49 -5.25 -24.26
N LYS A 86 3.83 -4.18 -24.99
CA LYS A 86 2.93 -3.05 -25.22
C LYS A 86 1.75 -3.50 -26.07
N ASN A 87 0.58 -3.63 -25.47
CA ASN A 87 -0.69 -3.80 -26.17
C ASN A 87 -1.26 -2.42 -26.53
N ALA A 88 -1.91 -2.30 -27.70
CA ALA A 88 -2.40 -1.03 -28.24
C ALA A 88 -3.44 -0.31 -27.33
N SER A 89 -4.00 -1.00 -26.34
CA SER A 89 -4.91 -0.43 -25.33
C SER A 89 -4.22 0.16 -24.09
N SER A 90 -2.90 0.00 -23.93
CA SER A 90 -2.12 0.53 -22.80
C SER A 90 -1.13 1.62 -23.23
N ASP A 91 -1.45 2.33 -24.32
CA ASP A 91 -0.60 3.37 -24.91
C ASP A 91 -0.60 4.65 -24.04
N PHE A 92 -0.09 4.54 -22.82
CA PHE A 92 0.24 5.62 -21.90
C PHE A 92 1.59 6.27 -22.22
N SER A 93 2.12 6.05 -23.42
CA SER A 93 3.39 6.62 -23.88
C SER A 93 3.41 8.15 -23.87
N ALA A 94 2.23 8.80 -23.88
CA ALA A 94 2.08 10.24 -23.69
C ALA A 94 2.42 10.71 -22.27
N PHE A 95 2.17 9.88 -21.24
CA PHE A 95 2.53 10.17 -19.85
C PHE A 95 3.98 9.78 -19.54
N GLU A 96 4.56 8.81 -20.25
CA GLU A 96 5.96 8.41 -20.08
C GLU A 96 6.98 9.50 -20.47
N LYS A 97 6.55 10.55 -21.18
CA LYS A 97 7.41 11.66 -21.62
C LYS A 97 7.70 12.70 -20.53
N GLU A 98 6.86 12.75 -19.49
CA GLU A 98 6.97 13.73 -18.41
C GLU A 98 7.73 13.14 -17.20
N ASN A 99 8.44 13.99 -16.45
CA ASN A 99 9.15 13.54 -15.24
C ASN A 99 8.12 13.12 -14.17
N ILE A 100 8.44 12.07 -13.39
CA ILE A 100 7.53 11.55 -12.35
C ILE A 100 7.14 12.61 -11.32
N VAL A 101 8.05 13.51 -10.96
CA VAL A 101 7.80 14.61 -10.00
C VAL A 101 6.75 15.56 -10.57
N THR A 102 6.92 16.01 -11.82
CA THR A 102 5.96 16.90 -12.50
C THR A 102 4.59 16.24 -12.67
N GLN A 103 4.56 14.92 -12.91
CA GLN A 103 3.31 14.17 -12.97
C GLN A 103 2.58 14.15 -11.62
N ILE A 104 3.31 13.89 -10.53
CA ILE A 104 2.77 13.92 -9.17
C ILE A 104 2.26 15.32 -8.83
N GLU A 105 3.02 16.37 -9.13
CA GLU A 105 2.61 17.76 -8.91
C GLU A 105 1.33 18.11 -9.66
N LYS A 106 1.22 17.70 -10.93
CA LYS A 106 0.03 17.91 -11.74
C LYS A 106 -1.20 17.17 -11.20
N MET A 107 -1.02 15.95 -10.71
CA MET A 107 -2.10 15.23 -10.03
C MET A 107 -2.49 15.94 -8.73
N CYS A 108 -1.51 16.31 -7.91
CA CYS A 108 -1.70 17.02 -6.64
C CYS A 108 -2.25 18.44 -6.79
N SER A 109 -2.13 19.04 -7.98
CA SER A 109 -2.71 20.35 -8.31
C SER A 109 -4.23 20.36 -8.13
N ASP A 110 -4.90 19.22 -8.32
CA ASP A 110 -6.32 19.04 -8.05
C ASP A 110 -6.55 18.01 -6.93
N LYS A 111 -6.03 18.35 -5.74
CA LYS A 111 -6.19 17.53 -4.54
C LYS A 111 -7.66 17.28 -4.18
N SER A 112 -8.54 18.25 -4.47
CA SER A 112 -9.97 18.16 -4.17
C SER A 112 -10.65 17.01 -4.92
N ARG A 113 -10.34 16.87 -6.22
CA ARG A 113 -10.86 15.78 -7.05
C ARG A 113 -10.30 14.44 -6.62
N ILE A 114 -9.04 14.36 -6.22
CA ILE A 114 -8.42 13.11 -5.74
C ILE A 114 -9.11 12.66 -4.45
N LEU A 115 -9.29 13.57 -3.48
CA LEU A 115 -9.98 13.26 -2.22
C LEU A 115 -11.42 12.81 -2.45
N LYS A 116 -12.16 13.50 -3.31
CA LYS A 116 -13.53 13.11 -3.65
C LYS A 116 -13.58 11.72 -4.27
N ARG A 117 -12.69 11.45 -5.23
CA ARG A 117 -12.61 10.14 -5.92
C ARG A 117 -12.25 9.00 -4.97
N SER A 118 -11.38 9.24 -3.98
CA SER A 118 -10.98 8.21 -3.00
C SER A 118 -12.05 7.99 -1.93
N ARG A 119 -12.83 9.00 -1.58
CA ARG A 119 -13.89 8.93 -0.55
C ARG A 119 -15.26 8.51 -1.09
N THR A 120 -15.41 8.38 -2.40
CA THR A 120 -16.66 7.91 -3.02
C THR A 120 -16.85 6.43 -2.70
N LYS A 121 -18.00 6.06 -2.17
CA LYS A 121 -18.34 4.65 -1.92
C LYS A 121 -18.66 3.95 -3.23
N LYS A 122 -17.88 2.94 -3.62
CA LYS A 122 -18.12 2.15 -4.84
C LYS A 122 -18.63 0.74 -4.54
N SER A 123 -18.38 0.24 -3.34
CA SER A 123 -18.84 -1.08 -2.89
C SER A 123 -20.17 -0.98 -2.12
N ASP A 124 -21.01 -2.01 -2.24
CA ASP A 124 -22.28 -2.14 -1.52
C ASP A 124 -22.10 -2.49 -0.02
N ILE A 125 -20.92 -2.17 0.53
CA ILE A 125 -20.55 -2.50 1.91
C ILE A 125 -20.69 -1.24 2.75
N GLU A 126 -21.64 -1.26 3.68
CA GLU A 126 -21.83 -0.18 4.63
C GLU A 126 -20.82 -0.26 5.78
N ARG A 127 -20.18 0.86 6.07
CA ARG A 127 -19.33 1.00 7.26
C ARG A 127 -20.20 1.17 8.50
N ILE A 128 -19.86 0.44 9.57
CA ILE A 128 -20.49 0.60 10.88
C ILE A 128 -20.35 2.05 11.35
N GLY A 129 -21.48 2.68 11.66
CA GLY A 129 -21.53 4.09 12.09
C GLY A 129 -21.46 5.11 10.95
N GLY A 130 -21.40 4.67 9.69
CA GLY A 130 -21.48 5.52 8.51
C GLY A 130 -22.92 5.93 8.17
N ASN A 131 -23.07 7.05 7.46
CA ASN A 131 -24.36 7.44 6.89
C ASN A 131 -24.61 6.65 5.60
N VAL A 132 -25.70 5.87 5.54
CA VAL A 132 -26.06 5.04 4.37
C VAL A 132 -26.33 5.89 3.14
N GLU A 133 -26.94 7.07 3.31
CA GLU A 133 -27.35 7.96 2.22
C GLU A 133 -26.21 8.85 1.69
N ALA A 134 -25.04 8.83 2.34
CA ALA A 134 -23.91 9.65 1.90
C ALA A 134 -23.10 8.95 0.79
N GLU A 135 -22.96 9.61 -0.35
CA GLU A 135 -22.12 9.18 -1.48
C GLU A 135 -20.61 9.24 -1.17
N GLU A 136 -20.21 10.13 -0.24
CA GLU A 136 -18.84 10.34 0.20
C GLU A 136 -18.71 10.05 1.70
N ASP A 137 -17.64 9.36 2.09
CA ASP A 137 -17.30 9.12 3.49
C ASP A 137 -15.82 9.48 3.75
N GLU A 138 -15.58 10.43 4.66
CA GLU A 138 -14.23 10.90 4.94
C GLU A 138 -13.33 9.86 5.61
N GLU A 139 -13.95 8.88 6.27
CA GLU A 139 -13.27 7.78 6.96
C GLU A 139 -13.00 6.59 6.05
N ILE A 140 -13.48 6.62 4.80
CA ILE A 140 -13.29 5.57 3.81
C ILE A 140 -12.37 6.06 2.70
N TYR A 141 -11.42 5.21 2.33
CA TYR A 141 -10.63 5.34 1.11
C TYR A 141 -10.84 4.05 0.30
N ASP A 142 -11.55 4.18 -0.82
CA ASP A 142 -11.93 3.06 -1.67
C ASP A 142 -10.92 2.90 -2.84
N ASP A 143 -9.97 1.98 -2.63
CA ASP A 143 -8.92 1.60 -3.59
C ASP A 143 -9.35 0.44 -4.53
N ASP A 144 -10.65 0.11 -4.61
CA ASP A 144 -11.11 -1.02 -5.44
C ASP A 144 -10.76 -0.84 -6.92
N ASP A 145 -10.81 0.39 -7.45
CA ASP A 145 -10.44 0.65 -8.85
C ASP A 145 -8.96 0.37 -9.11
N PHE A 146 -8.10 0.58 -8.12
CA PHE A 146 -6.68 0.21 -8.22
C PHE A 146 -6.50 -1.30 -8.33
N TYR A 147 -7.15 -2.08 -7.46
CA TYR A 147 -7.06 -3.55 -7.51
C TYR A 147 -7.71 -4.13 -8.76
N GLN A 148 -8.80 -3.55 -9.24
CA GLN A 148 -9.44 -3.95 -10.50
C GLN A 148 -8.49 -3.75 -11.69
N VAL A 149 -7.75 -2.64 -11.74
CA VAL A 149 -6.74 -2.40 -12.78
C VAL A 149 -5.62 -3.44 -12.68
N LEU A 150 -5.10 -3.73 -11.48
CA LEU A 150 -4.06 -4.75 -11.30
C LEU A 150 -4.54 -6.15 -11.71
N LEU A 151 -5.76 -6.51 -11.34
CA LEU A 151 -6.36 -7.79 -11.70
C LEU A 151 -6.55 -7.88 -13.22
N LYS A 152 -7.04 -6.82 -13.85
CA LYS A 152 -7.19 -6.73 -15.30
C LYS A 152 -5.82 -6.89 -15.98
N GLU A 153 -4.79 -6.18 -15.54
CA GLU A 153 -3.43 -6.33 -16.06
C GLU A 153 -2.89 -7.77 -15.90
N LEU A 154 -3.15 -8.40 -14.75
CA LEU A 154 -2.74 -9.78 -14.48
C LEU A 154 -3.43 -10.76 -15.42
N ILE A 155 -4.75 -10.60 -15.61
CA ILE A 155 -5.53 -11.39 -16.57
C ILE A 155 -4.97 -11.19 -17.96
N ASP A 156 -4.88 -9.94 -18.43
CA ASP A 156 -4.38 -9.58 -19.76
C ASP A 156 -2.99 -10.21 -20.03
N LYS A 157 -2.09 -10.20 -19.04
CA LYS A 157 -0.76 -10.83 -19.11
C LYS A 157 -0.82 -12.36 -19.21
N LYS A 158 -1.72 -13.00 -18.45
CA LYS A 158 -1.87 -14.46 -18.45
C LYS A 158 -2.53 -14.92 -19.74
N THR A 159 -3.55 -14.20 -20.20
CA THR A 159 -4.27 -14.50 -21.44
C THR A 159 -3.41 -14.23 -22.68
N SER A 160 -2.53 -13.22 -22.67
CA SER A 160 -1.62 -12.96 -23.80
C SER A 160 -0.60 -14.07 -24.05
N ASN A 161 -0.24 -14.84 -23.00
CA ASN A 161 0.70 -15.96 -23.12
C ASN A 161 0.00 -17.28 -23.51
N THR A 162 -1.34 -17.29 -23.52
CA THR A 162 -2.16 -18.45 -23.88
C THR A 162 -2.99 -18.13 -25.13
N HIS A 163 -2.46 -18.46 -26.31
CA HIS A 163 -3.14 -18.19 -27.58
C HIS A 163 -4.30 -19.17 -27.89
N ASP A 164 -4.60 -20.10 -26.98
CA ASP A 164 -5.64 -21.11 -27.16
C ASP A 164 -6.82 -20.84 -26.21
N PRO A 165 -7.95 -20.28 -26.70
CA PRO A 165 -9.14 -20.06 -25.87
C PRO A 165 -9.68 -21.36 -25.26
N VAL A 166 -9.37 -22.53 -25.86
CA VAL A 166 -9.75 -23.85 -25.34
C VAL A 166 -8.89 -24.24 -24.14
N ALA A 167 -7.65 -23.74 -24.01
CA ALA A 167 -6.80 -24.01 -22.86
C ALA A 167 -7.35 -23.41 -21.55
N MET A 168 -8.05 -22.28 -21.63
CA MET A 168 -8.66 -21.62 -20.47
C MET A 168 -9.88 -22.39 -19.94
N THR A 169 -10.57 -23.12 -20.82
CA THR A 169 -11.74 -23.96 -20.51
C THR A 169 -11.42 -25.44 -20.36
N ARG A 170 -10.16 -25.86 -20.57
CA ARG A 170 -9.76 -27.27 -20.42
C ARG A 170 -9.65 -27.61 -18.95
N TYR A 171 -10.52 -28.53 -18.50
CA TYR A 171 -10.33 -29.26 -17.27
C TYR A 171 -9.10 -30.18 -17.41
N LEU A 172 -7.92 -29.62 -17.17
CA LEU A 172 -6.70 -30.40 -17.11
C LEU A 172 -6.60 -31.09 -15.75
N PRO A 173 -6.42 -32.42 -15.70
CA PRO A 173 -6.24 -33.12 -14.45
C PRO A 173 -4.95 -32.66 -13.78
N ILE A 174 -5.03 -32.26 -12.51
CA ILE A 174 -3.87 -31.89 -11.70
C ILE A 174 -3.21 -33.19 -11.23
N PRO A 175 -1.97 -33.54 -11.65
CA PRO A 175 -1.38 -34.86 -11.39
C PRO A 175 -1.28 -35.21 -9.90
N LYS A 176 -1.05 -34.20 -9.05
CA LYS A 176 -0.99 -34.35 -7.59
C LYS A 176 -2.33 -34.72 -6.96
N LEU A 177 -3.45 -34.48 -7.65
CA LEU A 177 -4.80 -34.71 -7.13
C LEU A 177 -5.45 -36.01 -7.65
N VAL A 178 -4.92 -36.62 -8.72
CA VAL A 178 -5.53 -37.79 -9.37
C VAL A 178 -5.70 -38.98 -8.42
N ASN A 179 -4.85 -39.11 -7.40
CA ASN A 179 -4.90 -40.18 -6.39
C ASN A 179 -4.73 -39.65 -4.95
N PHE A 180 -5.08 -38.39 -4.69
CA PHE A 180 -4.82 -37.77 -3.38
C PHE A 180 -5.60 -38.43 -2.24
N HIS A 181 -6.80 -38.96 -2.53
CA HIS A 181 -7.61 -39.68 -1.56
C HIS A 181 -8.34 -40.86 -2.23
N PRO A 182 -8.35 -42.06 -1.62
CA PRO A 182 -9.09 -43.19 -2.17
C PRO A 182 -10.61 -42.97 -2.06
N ALA A 183 -11.36 -43.63 -2.94
CA ALA A 183 -12.81 -43.71 -2.80
C ALA A 183 -13.14 -44.48 -1.52
N MET A 184 -13.87 -43.84 -0.61
CA MET A 184 -14.33 -44.47 0.63
C MET A 184 -15.59 -45.31 0.36
N PRO A 185 -15.78 -46.44 1.06
CA PRO A 185 -17.03 -47.17 0.99
C PRO A 185 -18.20 -46.27 1.39
N GLU A 186 -19.35 -46.46 0.74
CA GLU A 186 -20.54 -45.68 1.01
C GLU A 186 -21.00 -45.91 2.45
N MET A 187 -20.92 -44.87 3.29
CA MET A 187 -21.35 -44.90 4.70
C MET A 187 -22.84 -44.54 4.87
N VAL A 188 -23.59 -44.49 3.76
CA VAL A 188 -24.99 -44.06 3.78
C VAL A 188 -25.86 -45.22 4.23
N GLU A 189 -26.54 -45.05 5.36
CA GLU A 189 -27.40 -46.09 5.95
C GLU A 189 -28.64 -46.39 5.10
N TRP A 190 -29.07 -45.43 4.28
CA TRP A 190 -30.27 -45.58 3.46
C TRP A 190 -29.97 -46.30 2.15
N SER A 191 -30.82 -47.28 1.84
CA SER A 191 -30.74 -47.98 0.57
C SER A 191 -30.83 -47.01 -0.61
N HIS A 192 -30.17 -47.35 -1.72
CA HIS A 192 -30.27 -46.59 -2.97
C HIS A 192 -31.72 -46.44 -3.44
N GLU A 193 -32.55 -47.47 -3.24
CA GLU A 193 -33.97 -47.46 -3.61
C GLU A 193 -34.78 -46.45 -2.79
N SER A 194 -34.60 -46.45 -1.45
CA SER A 194 -35.28 -45.51 -0.55
C SER A 194 -34.93 -44.06 -0.86
N ARG A 195 -33.66 -43.80 -1.21
CA ARG A 195 -33.20 -42.46 -1.62
C ARG A 195 -33.87 -42.03 -2.92
N ASN A 196 -33.93 -42.92 -3.91
CA ASN A 196 -34.55 -42.61 -5.20
C ASN A 196 -36.04 -42.35 -5.10
N GLU A 197 -36.77 -43.16 -4.33
CA GLU A 197 -38.21 -42.94 -4.10
C GLU A 197 -38.46 -41.61 -3.37
N LEU A 198 -37.64 -41.26 -2.38
CA LEU A 198 -37.71 -39.93 -1.75
C LEU A 198 -37.49 -38.81 -2.77
N PHE A 199 -36.44 -38.89 -3.58
CA PHE A 199 -36.14 -37.87 -4.60
C PHE A 199 -37.25 -37.74 -5.65
N LYS A 200 -37.86 -38.85 -6.08
CA LYS A 200 -39.01 -38.81 -7.00
C LYS A 200 -40.23 -38.13 -6.36
N SER A 201 -40.47 -38.35 -5.07
CA SER A 201 -41.60 -37.75 -4.34
C SER A 201 -41.46 -36.24 -4.11
N LEU A 202 -40.23 -35.70 -4.17
CA LEU A 202 -39.95 -34.27 -3.95
C LEU A 202 -40.43 -33.35 -5.09
N PHE A 203 -40.61 -33.89 -6.30
CA PHE A 203 -41.00 -33.13 -7.50
C PHE A 203 -42.26 -33.67 -8.17
N SER A 204 -42.96 -34.60 -7.51
CA SER A 204 -44.30 -35.06 -7.88
C SER A 204 -45.36 -34.24 -7.17
#